data_AF-A0A7C5CR31-F1
#
_entry.id   AF-A0A7C5CR31-F1
#
_cell.length_a   1.000
_cell.length_b   1.000
_cell.length_c   1.000
_cell.angle_alpha   90.00
_cell.angle_beta   90.00
_cell.angle_gamma   90.00
#
_symmetry.space_group_name_H-M   'P 1'
#
loop_
_entity.id
_entity.type
_entity.pdbx_description
1 polymer ?
#
loop_
_entity_poly.entity_id
_entity_poly.type
_entity_poly.pdbx_seq_one_letter_code
_entity_poly.pdbx_strand_id
1 'polypeptide(L)'
;MHDPTALFRFAEHDLFIPMVVLEELDRNKKGMSEVARNARQASRFLDNILAGREKSEIDGGLPIPSFASAEEGTTASGKLFFQTRSMIGHLPEHLPGNTPDHSILASALALQEKMPDHQVILVSKDINLRIKAALVGVPSEDYSNDKVLDDVNLLYSGTEELPADFWESHSKDMDSWQESGHTYYRVSGPDIGHWYPNQCLYMEGEQAFEAIVRRKEADHAIIELAEDYRTAKRAVWGIRARNREQNFALNMLLDPEIDFVTLLGSAGTGKTLLTLAAGLAQVLDKNLYKEIIMTRVTVPVGEDIGFLPGTEEEKMTPWMGALMDNLEVLTQTEGGDWGR
;
A
#
# COMPACT_ATOMS: atom_id res chain seq x y z
N MET A 1 -6.12 3.99 -13.85
CA MET A 1 -4.96 4.90 -13.82
C MET A 1 -4.87 5.69 -12.53
N HIS A 2 -5.92 6.41 -12.11
CA HIS A 2 -5.95 7.05 -10.78
C HIS A 2 -5.93 6.05 -9.63
N ASP A 3 -6.39 4.84 -9.90
CA ASP A 3 -6.44 3.73 -8.97
C ASP A 3 -6.16 2.44 -9.74
N PRO A 4 -5.11 1.67 -9.40
CA PRO A 4 -4.81 0.41 -10.05
C PRO A 4 -5.70 -0.74 -9.59
N THR A 5 -6.41 -0.59 -8.47
CA THR A 5 -7.19 -1.63 -7.79
C THR A 5 -8.68 -1.59 -8.12
N ALA A 6 -9.12 -0.57 -8.88
CA ALA A 6 -10.52 -0.35 -9.22
C ALA A 6 -11.25 -1.59 -9.75
N LEU A 7 -10.53 -2.48 -10.47
CA LEU A 7 -11.04 -3.76 -10.98
C LEU A 7 -11.67 -4.66 -9.90
N PHE A 8 -11.20 -4.56 -8.66
CA PHE A 8 -11.60 -5.43 -7.56
C PHE A 8 -12.70 -4.84 -6.67
N ARG A 9 -13.18 -3.64 -6.98
CA ARG A 9 -14.13 -2.89 -6.15
C ARG A 9 -15.58 -3.00 -6.61
N PHE A 10 -15.82 -3.72 -7.70
CA PHE A 10 -17.15 -3.91 -8.29
C PHE A 10 -17.70 -5.32 -7.98
N ALA A 11 -17.56 -5.79 -6.74
CA ALA A 11 -17.72 -7.20 -6.35
C ALA A 11 -19.05 -7.86 -6.81
N GLU A 12 -20.16 -7.14 -6.75
CA GLU A 12 -21.47 -7.62 -7.21
C GLU A 12 -21.79 -7.35 -8.70
N HIS A 13 -20.92 -6.67 -9.44
CA HIS A 13 -21.19 -6.22 -10.81
C HIS A 13 -20.25 -6.86 -11.85
N ASP A 14 -20.78 -7.12 -13.04
CA ASP A 14 -19.97 -7.47 -14.21
C ASP A 14 -19.22 -6.25 -14.74
N LEU A 15 -17.91 -6.38 -14.91
CA LEU A 15 -17.05 -5.30 -15.38
C LEU A 15 -16.70 -5.51 -16.86
N PHE A 16 -16.97 -4.52 -17.70
CA PHE A 16 -16.58 -4.55 -19.11
C PHE A 16 -15.48 -3.53 -19.39
N ILE A 17 -14.35 -3.99 -19.97
CA ILE A 17 -13.23 -3.13 -20.34
C ILE A 17 -13.16 -2.98 -21.88
N PRO A 18 -13.44 -1.76 -22.41
CA PRO A 18 -13.20 -1.44 -23.82
C PRO A 18 -11.71 -1.54 -24.18
N MET A 19 -11.40 -1.94 -25.43
CA MET A 19 -10.00 -2.10 -25.87
C MET A 19 -9.21 -0.79 -25.77
N VAL A 20 -9.86 0.34 -26.01
CA VAL A 20 -9.20 1.65 -25.94
C VAL A 20 -8.68 1.98 -24.53
N VAL A 21 -9.30 1.44 -23.48
CA VAL A 21 -8.81 1.59 -22.10
C VAL A 21 -7.49 0.85 -21.91
N LEU A 22 -7.35 -0.35 -22.50
CA LEU A 22 -6.10 -1.11 -22.48
C LEU A 22 -4.98 -0.40 -23.25
N GLU A 23 -5.31 0.19 -24.40
CA GLU A 23 -4.36 1.02 -25.18
C GLU A 23 -3.89 2.24 -24.38
N GLU A 24 -4.80 2.87 -23.64
CA GLU A 24 -4.47 4.02 -22.80
C GLU A 24 -3.59 3.62 -21.59
N LEU A 25 -3.85 2.47 -20.97
CA LEU A 25 -2.95 1.90 -19.95
C LEU A 25 -1.54 1.65 -20.51
N ASP A 26 -1.43 1.10 -21.72
CA ASP A 26 -0.15 0.80 -22.34
C ASP A 26 0.65 2.07 -22.65
N ARG A 27 -0.02 3.10 -23.18
CA ARG A 27 0.58 4.40 -23.51
C ARG A 27 1.14 5.09 -22.26
N ASN A 28 0.41 5.00 -21.15
CA ASN A 28 0.74 5.69 -19.91
C ASN A 28 1.72 4.91 -19.01
N LYS A 29 2.18 3.70 -19.37
CA LYS A 29 3.10 2.90 -18.54
C LYS A 29 4.55 3.40 -18.47
N LYS A 30 4.91 4.41 -19.28
CA LYS A 30 6.28 4.93 -19.41
C LYS A 30 6.54 6.08 -18.44
N GLY A 31 7.71 6.08 -17.79
CA GLY A 31 8.16 7.14 -16.90
C GLY A 31 8.06 6.79 -15.41
N MET A 32 8.37 7.77 -14.57
CA MET A 32 8.45 7.63 -13.09
C MET A 32 7.27 8.29 -12.36
N SER A 33 6.26 8.79 -13.09
CA SER A 33 5.08 9.39 -12.48
C SER A 33 4.22 8.35 -11.75
N GLU A 34 3.43 8.81 -10.78
CA GLU A 34 2.45 7.97 -10.09
C GLU A 34 1.45 7.35 -11.07
N VAL A 35 0.99 8.12 -12.07
CA VAL A 35 0.13 7.62 -13.15
C VAL A 35 0.78 6.45 -13.90
N ALA A 36 2.08 6.55 -14.20
CA ALA A 36 2.82 5.48 -14.88
C ALA A 36 3.06 4.26 -13.98
N ARG A 37 3.25 4.46 -12.67
CA ARG A 37 3.30 3.37 -11.69
C ARG A 37 1.95 2.63 -11.63
N ASN A 38 0.85 3.37 -11.50
CA ASN A 38 -0.49 2.81 -11.39
C ASN A 38 -0.92 2.12 -12.70
N ALA A 39 -0.56 2.67 -13.87
CA ALA A 39 -0.79 2.00 -15.15
C ALA A 39 -0.07 0.65 -15.21
N ARG A 40 1.21 0.59 -14.82
CA ARG A 40 1.98 -0.68 -14.75
C ARG A 40 1.35 -1.68 -13.79
N GLN A 41 0.90 -1.22 -12.61
CA GLN A 41 0.29 -2.09 -11.62
C GLN A 41 -1.06 -2.65 -12.11
N ALA A 42 -1.93 -1.82 -12.69
CA ALA A 42 -3.18 -2.26 -13.29
C ALA A 42 -2.95 -3.28 -14.42
N SER A 43 -1.94 -3.05 -15.28
CA SER A 43 -1.58 -4.00 -16.33
C SER A 43 -1.11 -5.35 -15.77
N ARG A 44 -0.32 -5.36 -14.67
CA ARG A 44 0.09 -6.61 -14.00
C ARG A 44 -1.10 -7.37 -13.41
N PHE A 45 -2.07 -6.68 -12.82
CA PHE A 45 -3.28 -7.31 -12.34
C PHE A 45 -4.08 -7.96 -13.45
N LEU A 46 -4.26 -7.26 -14.57
CA LEU A 46 -4.92 -7.83 -15.76
C LEU A 46 -4.16 -9.03 -16.33
N ASP A 47 -2.83 -8.95 -16.40
CA ASP A 47 -1.97 -10.05 -16.86
C ASP A 47 -2.12 -11.30 -15.98
N ASN A 48 -2.13 -11.13 -14.66
CA ASN A 48 -2.35 -12.23 -13.71
C ASN A 48 -3.74 -12.87 -13.86
N ILE A 49 -4.79 -12.08 -14.13
CA ILE A 49 -6.15 -12.59 -14.35
C ILE A 49 -6.23 -13.39 -15.66
N LEU A 50 -5.50 -12.95 -16.69
CA LEU A 50 -5.46 -13.57 -18.02
C LEU A 50 -4.51 -14.77 -18.11
N ALA A 51 -3.53 -14.89 -17.20
CA ALA A 51 -2.50 -15.90 -17.24
C ALA A 51 -3.08 -17.33 -17.25
N GLY A 52 -2.72 -18.11 -18.27
CA GLY A 52 -3.15 -19.51 -18.41
C GLY A 52 -4.60 -19.71 -18.86
N ARG A 53 -5.31 -18.65 -19.28
CA ARG A 53 -6.71 -18.72 -19.75
C ARG A 53 -6.82 -18.92 -21.25
N GLU A 54 -7.77 -19.75 -21.67
CA GLU A 54 -8.12 -19.92 -23.06
C GLU A 54 -9.02 -18.79 -23.58
N LYS A 55 -9.04 -18.58 -24.90
CA LYS A 55 -9.86 -17.53 -25.53
C LYS A 55 -11.36 -17.69 -25.25
N SER A 56 -11.84 -18.93 -25.17
CA SER A 56 -13.22 -19.26 -24.81
C SER A 56 -13.58 -18.80 -23.40
N GLU A 57 -12.65 -18.92 -22.44
CA GLU A 57 -12.82 -18.43 -21.07
C GLU A 57 -12.85 -16.90 -21.03
N ILE A 58 -11.96 -16.24 -21.78
CA ILE A 58 -11.91 -14.76 -21.86
C ILE A 58 -13.21 -14.21 -22.47
N ASP A 59 -13.71 -14.83 -23.54
CA ASP A 59 -14.97 -14.43 -24.18
C ASP A 59 -16.19 -14.68 -23.26
N GLY A 60 -16.12 -15.69 -22.39
CA GLY A 60 -17.17 -16.06 -21.42
C GLY A 60 -17.18 -15.24 -20.11
N GLY A 61 -16.21 -14.34 -19.95
CA GLY A 61 -16.02 -13.55 -18.74
C GLY A 61 -15.23 -14.30 -17.67
N LEU A 62 -14.21 -13.64 -17.12
CA LEU A 62 -13.33 -14.20 -16.09
C LEU A 62 -13.81 -13.81 -14.68
N PRO A 63 -13.69 -14.66 -13.66
CA PRO A 63 -14.05 -14.26 -12.30
C PRO A 63 -13.16 -13.11 -11.82
N ILE A 64 -13.75 -12.10 -11.19
CA ILE A 64 -13.00 -11.02 -10.55
C ILE A 64 -12.47 -11.55 -9.21
N PRO A 65 -11.14 -11.56 -8.96
CA PRO A 65 -10.59 -11.94 -7.67
C PRO A 65 -11.10 -11.00 -6.58
N SER A 66 -11.70 -11.54 -5.52
CA SER A 66 -11.99 -10.75 -4.31
C SER A 66 -10.72 -10.66 -3.47
N PHE A 67 -10.19 -9.45 -3.27
CA PHE A 67 -9.16 -9.20 -2.25
C PHE A 67 -9.77 -8.96 -0.86
N ALA A 68 -11.06 -8.63 -0.81
CA ALA A 68 -11.79 -8.31 0.42
C ALA A 68 -12.77 -9.44 0.75
N SER A 69 -12.25 -10.54 1.29
CA SER A 69 -12.87 -11.37 2.35
C SER A 69 -12.24 -12.77 2.41
N ALA A 70 -11.25 -12.89 3.30
CA ALA A 70 -11.15 -14.04 4.21
C ALA A 70 -12.22 -13.95 5.33
N GLU A 71 -13.38 -13.36 5.03
CA GLU A 71 -14.61 -13.50 5.81
C GLU A 71 -15.44 -14.57 5.11
N GLU A 72 -15.68 -15.67 5.81
CA GLU A 72 -16.51 -16.77 5.34
C GLU A 72 -17.90 -16.26 4.92
N GLY A 73 -18.17 -16.14 3.61
CA GLY A 73 -19.55 -16.10 3.09
C GLY A 73 -19.86 -15.12 1.95
N THR A 74 -19.03 -14.15 1.61
CA THR A 74 -19.31 -13.24 0.48
C THR A 74 -18.58 -13.70 -0.78
N THR A 75 -19.25 -14.51 -1.60
CA THR A 75 -18.78 -14.82 -2.95
C THR A 75 -18.95 -13.60 -3.84
N ALA A 76 -17.85 -12.94 -4.22
CA ALA A 76 -17.86 -12.00 -5.34
C ALA A 76 -18.40 -12.71 -6.58
N SER A 77 -19.49 -12.19 -7.15
CA SER A 77 -20.25 -12.86 -8.23
C SER A 77 -20.00 -12.26 -9.61
N GLY A 78 -19.42 -11.05 -9.66
CA GLY A 78 -19.14 -10.35 -10.91
C GLY A 78 -18.02 -10.99 -11.75
N LYS A 79 -18.15 -10.85 -13.06
CA LYS A 79 -17.16 -11.28 -14.06
C LYS A 79 -16.54 -10.10 -14.79
N LEU A 80 -15.28 -10.27 -15.17
CA LEU A 80 -14.52 -9.38 -16.02
C LEU A 80 -14.65 -9.78 -17.49
N PHE A 81 -15.18 -8.87 -18.30
CA PHE A 81 -15.32 -8.97 -19.74
C PHE A 81 -14.40 -7.97 -20.44
N PHE A 82 -13.90 -8.38 -21.60
CA PHE A 82 -13.11 -7.52 -22.49
C PHE A 82 -13.84 -7.33 -23.81
N GLN A 83 -13.59 -6.19 -24.47
CA GLN A 83 -14.07 -5.98 -25.82
C GLN A 83 -13.28 -6.86 -26.82
N THR A 84 -13.76 -8.07 -27.10
CA THR A 84 -13.12 -9.00 -28.05
C THR A 84 -13.65 -8.91 -29.48
N ARG A 85 -14.71 -8.11 -29.70
CA ARG A 85 -15.38 -7.94 -31.00
C ARG A 85 -15.58 -6.47 -31.31
N SER A 86 -15.66 -6.14 -32.60
CA SER A 86 -16.08 -4.81 -33.03
C SER A 86 -17.53 -4.59 -32.60
N MET A 87 -17.75 -3.49 -31.87
CA MET A 87 -19.06 -3.08 -31.36
C MET A 87 -19.41 -1.79 -32.11
N ILE A 88 -20.44 -1.83 -32.95
CA ILE A 88 -20.90 -0.65 -33.69
C ILE A 88 -22.07 -0.07 -32.90
N GLY A 89 -21.79 0.89 -32.02
CA GLY A 89 -22.82 1.73 -31.40
C GLY A 89 -23.01 2.99 -32.23
N HIS A 90 -24.25 3.37 -32.53
CA HIS A 90 -24.55 4.59 -33.28
C HIS A 90 -24.45 5.82 -32.37
N LEU A 91 -23.32 6.53 -32.45
CA LEU A 91 -23.15 7.84 -31.82
C LEU A 91 -23.71 8.96 -32.72
N PRO A 92 -24.25 10.04 -32.14
CA PRO A 92 -24.62 11.23 -32.90
C PRO A 92 -23.41 11.83 -33.62
N GLU A 93 -23.54 12.17 -34.91
CA GLU A 93 -22.45 12.71 -35.75
C GLU A 93 -21.87 14.05 -35.22
N HIS A 94 -22.60 14.74 -34.35
CA HIS A 94 -22.23 16.05 -33.82
C HIS A 94 -21.58 16.01 -32.43
N LEU A 95 -21.20 14.85 -31.91
CA LEU A 95 -20.56 14.77 -30.59
C LEU A 95 -19.12 15.34 -30.65
N PRO A 96 -18.81 16.44 -29.94
CA PRO A 96 -17.45 16.97 -29.92
C PRO A 96 -16.55 16.13 -29.01
N GLY A 97 -15.36 15.73 -29.49
CA GLY A 97 -14.45 14.96 -28.63
C GLY A 97 -13.34 14.19 -29.33
N ASN A 98 -12.51 13.54 -28.50
CA ASN A 98 -11.37 12.71 -28.86
C ASN A 98 -11.83 11.28 -29.18
N THR A 99 -11.09 10.57 -30.03
CA THR A 99 -11.39 9.20 -30.48
C THR A 99 -11.63 8.18 -29.34
N PRO A 100 -10.90 8.25 -28.20
CA PRO A 100 -11.09 7.31 -27.09
C PRO A 100 -12.45 7.42 -26.38
N ASP A 101 -12.88 8.63 -26.02
CA ASP A 101 -14.18 8.86 -25.37
C ASP A 101 -15.33 8.30 -26.23
N HIS A 102 -15.27 8.57 -27.54
CA HIS A 102 -16.25 8.08 -28.49
C HIS A 102 -16.26 6.56 -28.55
N SER A 103 -15.09 5.91 -28.56
CA SER A 103 -15.01 4.44 -28.53
C SER A 103 -15.61 3.84 -27.26
N ILE A 104 -15.43 4.48 -26.10
CA ILE A 104 -16.01 4.03 -24.83
C ILE A 104 -17.54 4.16 -24.88
N LEU A 105 -18.05 5.32 -25.29
CA LEU A 105 -19.49 5.57 -25.38
C LEU A 105 -20.17 4.67 -26.42
N ALA A 106 -19.55 4.45 -27.58
CA ALA A 106 -20.04 3.52 -28.59
C ALA A 106 -20.14 2.09 -28.05
N SER A 107 -19.16 1.67 -27.24
CA SER A 107 -19.15 0.35 -26.62
C SER A 107 -20.29 0.21 -25.60
N ALA A 108 -20.51 1.24 -24.78
CA ALA A 108 -21.60 1.25 -23.81
C ALA A 108 -22.99 1.18 -24.49
N LEU A 109 -23.22 1.98 -25.52
CA LEU A 109 -24.47 1.94 -26.30
C LEU A 109 -24.69 0.57 -26.96
N ALA A 110 -23.66 0.00 -27.58
CA ALA A 110 -23.75 -1.32 -28.20
C ALA A 110 -24.00 -2.44 -27.18
N LEU A 111 -23.54 -2.29 -25.93
CA LEU A 111 -23.87 -3.21 -24.84
C LEU A 111 -25.33 -3.06 -24.41
N GLN A 112 -25.85 -1.83 -24.28
CA GLN A 112 -27.26 -1.59 -23.96
C GLN A 112 -28.20 -2.24 -24.98
N GLU A 113 -27.87 -2.13 -26.28
CA GLU A 113 -28.66 -2.75 -27.35
C GLU A 113 -28.61 -4.28 -27.32
N LYS A 114 -27.45 -4.87 -27.01
CA LYS A 114 -27.27 -6.33 -26.99
C LYS A 114 -27.78 -7.00 -25.72
N MET A 115 -27.85 -6.26 -24.61
CA MET A 115 -28.21 -6.77 -23.30
C MET A 115 -29.36 -5.94 -22.71
N PRO A 116 -30.57 -6.01 -23.29
CA PRO A 116 -31.70 -5.17 -22.85
C PRO A 116 -32.16 -5.48 -21.42
N ASP A 117 -31.87 -6.68 -20.92
CA ASP A 117 -32.19 -7.09 -19.54
C ASP A 117 -31.13 -6.66 -18.52
N HIS A 118 -30.05 -6.00 -18.95
CA HIS A 118 -28.96 -5.55 -18.08
C HIS A 118 -28.85 -4.03 -18.08
N GLN A 119 -28.56 -3.45 -16.91
CA GLN A 119 -28.26 -2.03 -16.81
C GLN A 119 -26.77 -1.79 -17.09
N VAL A 120 -26.47 -1.12 -18.20
CA VAL A 120 -25.10 -0.71 -18.53
C VAL A 120 -24.86 0.70 -17.96
N ILE A 121 -23.86 0.80 -17.09
CA ILE A 121 -23.48 2.05 -16.41
C ILE A 121 -22.03 2.38 -16.78
N LEU A 122 -21.78 3.61 -17.23
CA LEU A 122 -20.43 4.12 -17.45
C LEU A 122 -19.86 4.66 -16.14
N VAL A 123 -18.81 4.03 -15.64
CA VAL A 123 -18.08 4.51 -14.46
C VAL A 123 -16.86 5.31 -14.89
N SER A 124 -16.77 6.58 -14.49
CA SER A 124 -15.63 7.45 -14.84
C SER A 124 -15.43 8.55 -13.79
N LYS A 125 -14.17 8.98 -13.56
CA LYS A 125 -13.85 10.21 -12.80
C LYS A 125 -13.90 11.49 -13.65
N ASP A 126 -13.95 11.37 -14.98
CA ASP A 126 -13.97 12.52 -15.87
C ASP A 126 -15.40 13.06 -16.03
N ILE A 127 -15.63 14.27 -15.51
CA ILE A 127 -16.90 15.00 -15.58
C ILE A 127 -17.34 15.19 -17.05
N ASN A 128 -16.41 15.49 -17.97
CA ASN A 128 -16.76 15.71 -19.38
C ASN A 128 -17.25 14.43 -20.04
N LEU A 129 -16.63 13.28 -19.74
CA LEU A 129 -17.08 11.99 -20.25
C LEU A 129 -18.47 11.63 -19.70
N ARG A 130 -18.74 11.89 -18.42
CA ARG A 130 -20.07 11.67 -17.81
C ARG A 130 -21.15 12.58 -18.42
N ILE A 131 -20.84 13.85 -18.66
CA ILE A 131 -21.77 14.77 -19.37
C ILE A 131 -22.08 14.23 -20.77
N LYS A 132 -21.06 13.80 -21.53
CA LYS A 132 -21.27 13.20 -22.86
C LYS A 132 -22.12 11.94 -22.80
N ALA A 133 -21.87 11.07 -21.81
CA ALA A 133 -22.66 9.85 -21.59
C ALA A 133 -24.14 10.17 -21.37
N ALA A 134 -24.43 11.14 -20.49
CA ALA A 134 -25.80 11.60 -20.26
C ALA A 134 -26.46 12.15 -21.53
N LEU A 135 -25.74 12.90 -22.37
CA LEU A 135 -26.26 13.42 -23.64
C LEU A 135 -26.60 12.33 -24.66
N VAL A 136 -25.90 11.20 -24.64
CA VAL A 136 -26.16 10.06 -25.54
C VAL A 136 -27.05 8.98 -24.91
N GLY A 137 -27.58 9.21 -23.71
CA GLY A 137 -28.50 8.28 -23.03
C GLY A 137 -27.83 7.11 -22.30
N VAL A 138 -26.52 7.18 -22.07
CA VAL A 138 -25.79 6.18 -21.26
C VAL A 138 -25.77 6.65 -19.79
N PRO A 139 -26.40 5.91 -18.85
CA PRO A 139 -26.25 6.18 -17.42
C PRO A 139 -24.78 6.20 -17.04
N SER A 140 -24.37 7.19 -16.23
CA SER A 140 -22.99 7.27 -15.78
C SER A 140 -22.90 7.65 -14.31
N GLU A 141 -21.88 7.10 -13.65
CA GLU A 141 -21.61 7.29 -12.23
C GLU A 141 -20.18 7.78 -12.03
N ASP A 142 -19.99 8.60 -10.99
CA ASP A 142 -18.65 8.99 -10.56
C ASP A 142 -17.99 7.82 -9.86
N TYR A 143 -16.72 7.59 -10.19
CA TYR A 143 -15.92 6.65 -9.41
C TYR A 143 -15.46 7.33 -8.12
N SER A 144 -16.31 7.33 -7.09
CA SER A 144 -15.95 7.73 -5.74
C SER A 144 -15.37 6.55 -4.99
N ASN A 145 -14.12 6.70 -4.53
CA ASN A 145 -13.54 5.78 -3.57
C ASN A 145 -13.74 6.35 -2.16
N ASP A 146 -15.00 6.43 -1.71
CA ASP A 146 -15.31 6.90 -0.35
C ASP A 146 -14.97 5.88 0.74
N LYS A 147 -14.50 4.69 0.35
CA LYS A 147 -13.80 3.77 1.23
C LYS A 147 -12.30 3.89 0.97
N VAL A 148 -11.62 4.68 1.80
CA VAL A 148 -10.15 4.64 1.98
C VAL A 148 -9.77 3.32 2.68
N LEU A 149 -10.28 2.20 2.18
CA LEU A 149 -9.94 0.86 2.63
C LEU A 149 -9.09 0.21 1.54
N ASP A 150 -7.86 -0.08 1.95
CA ASP A 150 -6.99 -1.17 1.52
C ASP A 150 -6.12 -1.02 0.26
N ASP A 151 -5.68 0.21 -0.09
CA ASP A 151 -4.46 0.35 -0.90
C ASP A 151 -3.18 0.02 -0.09
N VAL A 152 -3.24 0.11 1.25
CA VAL A 152 -2.10 -0.17 2.15
C VAL A 152 -1.84 -1.68 2.27
N ASN A 153 -2.88 -2.51 2.27
CA ASN A 153 -2.74 -3.98 2.38
C ASN A 153 -2.18 -4.62 1.10
N LEU A 154 -2.22 -3.90 -0.04
CA LEU A 154 -1.60 -4.33 -1.29
C LEU A 154 -0.11 -3.98 -1.38
N LEU A 155 0.37 -3.10 -0.50
CA LEU A 155 1.79 -2.82 -0.38
C LEU A 155 2.45 -3.95 0.40
N TYR A 156 3.70 -4.23 0.07
CA TYR A 156 4.51 -5.17 0.84
C TYR A 156 4.54 -4.73 2.31
N SER A 157 3.98 -5.55 3.20
CA SER A 157 3.85 -5.26 4.63
C SER A 157 5.18 -5.21 5.36
N GLY A 158 6.22 -5.85 4.80
CA GLY A 158 7.50 -6.08 5.47
C GLY A 158 7.44 -7.17 6.53
N THR A 159 6.28 -7.83 6.72
CA THR A 159 6.05 -8.88 7.71
C THR A 159 5.60 -10.17 7.05
N GLU A 160 5.97 -11.30 7.64
CA GLU A 160 5.48 -12.62 7.23
C GLU A 160 5.20 -13.51 8.46
N GLU A 161 4.05 -14.17 8.43
CA GLU A 161 3.67 -15.15 9.42
C GLU A 161 4.29 -16.50 9.10
N LEU A 162 5.02 -17.06 10.05
CA LEU A 162 5.59 -18.39 9.96
C LEU A 162 4.52 -19.44 10.32
N PRO A 163 4.51 -20.60 9.64
CA PRO A 163 3.57 -21.65 9.94
C PRO A 163 3.85 -22.25 11.33
N ALA A 164 2.82 -22.81 11.98
CA ALA A 164 2.93 -23.33 13.34
C ALA A 164 3.94 -24.49 13.49
N ASP A 165 4.20 -25.23 12.42
CA ASP A 165 5.18 -26.31 12.33
C ASP A 165 6.55 -25.83 11.82
N PHE A 166 6.81 -24.50 11.79
CA PHE A 166 8.07 -23.92 11.31
C PHE A 166 9.30 -24.54 11.97
N TRP A 167 9.31 -24.66 13.30
CA TRP A 167 10.44 -25.27 14.00
C TRP A 167 10.54 -26.77 13.74
N GLU A 168 9.44 -27.49 13.57
CA GLU A 168 9.48 -28.93 13.26
C GLU A 168 10.05 -29.21 11.87
N SER A 169 9.68 -28.37 10.90
CA SER A 169 10.12 -28.44 9.50
C SER A 169 11.58 -27.97 9.31
N HIS A 170 12.08 -27.07 10.17
CA HIS A 170 13.39 -26.44 10.01
C HIS A 170 14.43 -26.81 11.09
N SER A 171 14.05 -27.53 12.16
CA SER A 171 14.93 -27.82 13.31
C SER A 171 16.12 -28.75 13.02
N LYS A 172 16.06 -29.60 11.99
CA LYS A 172 17.07 -30.65 11.78
C LYS A 172 18.47 -30.11 11.50
N ASP A 173 18.56 -28.97 10.81
CA ASP A 173 19.82 -28.32 10.42
C ASP A 173 19.92 -26.89 10.96
N MET A 174 19.24 -26.62 12.08
CA MET A 174 19.18 -25.28 12.67
C MET A 174 20.35 -25.04 13.62
N ASP A 175 21.21 -24.08 13.27
CA ASP A 175 22.23 -23.57 14.18
C ASP A 175 21.70 -22.33 14.92
N SER A 176 21.97 -22.22 16.22
CA SER A 176 21.69 -21.01 17.00
C SER A 176 22.96 -20.51 17.69
N TRP A 177 23.22 -19.21 17.66
CA TRP A 177 24.34 -18.61 18.39
C TRP A 177 23.98 -17.23 18.95
N GLN A 178 24.82 -16.74 19.86
CA GLN A 178 24.73 -15.37 20.37
C GLN A 178 25.96 -14.57 19.97
N GLU A 179 25.75 -13.35 19.51
CA GLU A 179 26.80 -12.43 19.12
C GLU A 179 26.40 -11.01 19.53
N SER A 180 27.29 -10.31 20.24
CA SER A 180 27.05 -8.94 20.73
C SER A 180 25.76 -8.74 21.55
N GLY A 181 25.26 -9.79 22.21
CA GLY A 181 24.01 -9.76 22.99
C GLY A 181 22.75 -10.04 22.16
N HIS A 182 22.89 -10.25 20.85
CA HIS A 182 21.82 -10.64 19.94
C HIS A 182 21.82 -12.15 19.75
N THR A 183 20.63 -12.73 19.52
CA THR A 183 20.47 -14.17 19.28
C THR A 183 20.14 -14.39 17.80
N TYR A 184 20.91 -15.24 17.14
CA TYR A 184 20.78 -15.53 15.72
C TYR A 184 20.47 -17.01 15.50
N TYR A 185 19.75 -17.28 14.42
CA TYR A 185 19.43 -18.62 13.94
C TYR A 185 19.80 -18.73 12.46
N ARG A 186 20.40 -19.86 12.08
CA ARG A 186 20.55 -20.28 10.68
C ARG A 186 19.39 -21.21 10.36
N VAL A 187 18.61 -20.86 9.35
CA VAL A 187 17.42 -21.60 8.93
C VAL A 187 17.58 -22.01 7.47
N SER A 188 17.29 -23.28 7.17
CA SER A 188 17.34 -23.85 5.82
C SER A 188 16.03 -24.58 5.54
N GLY A 189 15.45 -24.43 4.35
CA GLY A 189 14.18 -25.05 4.01
C GLY A 189 13.50 -24.43 2.78
N PRO A 190 12.37 -24.97 2.32
CA PRO A 190 11.66 -24.43 1.16
C PRO A 190 11.11 -23.01 1.40
N ASP A 191 10.80 -22.68 2.66
CA ASP A 191 10.09 -21.45 3.03
C ASP A 191 10.97 -20.20 3.02
N ILE A 192 12.30 -20.35 2.91
CA ILE A 192 13.22 -19.19 2.85
C ILE A 192 13.30 -18.57 1.44
N GLY A 193 12.73 -19.23 0.43
CA GLY A 193 12.94 -18.89 -0.99
C GLY A 193 12.47 -17.48 -1.35
N HIS A 194 11.39 -17.03 -0.71
CA HIS A 194 10.76 -15.72 -0.94
C HIS A 194 11.11 -14.67 0.12
N TRP A 195 12.02 -14.96 1.05
CA TRP A 195 12.42 -13.99 2.08
C TRP A 195 13.34 -12.90 1.53
N TYR A 196 13.22 -11.72 2.14
CA TYR A 196 14.05 -10.54 1.85
C TYR A 196 14.85 -10.10 3.08
N PRO A 197 16.05 -9.51 2.91
CA PRO A 197 16.72 -8.81 4.00
C PRO A 197 15.80 -7.77 4.65
N ASN A 198 15.88 -7.64 5.97
CA ASN A 198 15.05 -6.79 6.83
C ASN A 198 13.55 -7.14 6.85
N GLN A 199 13.17 -8.32 6.34
CA GLN A 199 11.81 -8.82 6.51
C GLN A 199 11.60 -9.27 7.96
N CYS A 200 10.48 -8.85 8.55
CA CYS A 200 10.07 -9.24 9.89
C CYS A 200 9.30 -10.56 9.82
N LEU A 201 9.71 -11.53 10.63
CA LEU A 201 9.05 -12.83 10.73
C LEU A 201 8.37 -12.92 12.08
N TYR A 202 7.17 -13.50 12.12
CA TYR A 202 6.50 -13.75 13.38
C TYR A 202 5.76 -15.09 13.39
N MET A 203 5.58 -15.66 14.58
CA MET A 203 4.73 -16.82 14.81
C MET A 203 3.85 -16.52 16.01
N GLU A 204 2.55 -16.80 15.90
CA GLU A 204 1.60 -16.65 17.00
C GLU A 204 1.40 -17.99 17.74
N GLY A 205 0.86 -17.94 18.97
CA GLY A 205 0.56 -19.12 19.78
C GLY A 205 1.51 -19.36 20.94
N GLU A 206 1.58 -20.59 21.44
CA GLU A 206 2.34 -20.96 22.65
C GLU A 206 3.86 -20.77 22.49
N GLN A 207 4.36 -20.83 21.26
CA GLN A 207 5.76 -20.60 20.91
C GLN A 207 5.94 -19.25 20.19
N ALA A 208 5.27 -18.20 20.68
CA ALA A 208 5.34 -16.87 20.08
C ALA A 208 6.79 -16.45 19.79
N PHE A 209 7.04 -16.04 18.55
CA PHE A 209 8.38 -15.77 18.05
C PHE A 209 8.35 -14.55 17.14
N GLU A 210 9.36 -13.69 17.23
CA GLU A 210 9.52 -12.50 16.41
C GLU A 210 10.99 -12.36 16.02
N ALA A 211 11.27 -12.26 14.73
CA ALA A 211 12.62 -12.19 14.21
C ALA A 211 12.73 -11.28 12.99
N ILE A 212 13.96 -10.97 12.60
CA ILE A 212 14.30 -10.15 11.45
C ILE A 212 15.29 -10.92 10.58
N VAL A 213 15.00 -11.04 9.29
CA VAL A 213 15.93 -11.62 8.32
C VAL A 213 17.12 -10.68 8.14
N ARG A 214 18.32 -11.10 8.55
CA ARG A 214 19.55 -10.30 8.40
C ARG A 214 20.28 -10.59 7.12
N ARG A 215 20.30 -11.86 6.71
CA ARG A 215 20.97 -12.28 5.49
C ARG A 215 20.23 -13.43 4.85
N LYS A 216 20.11 -13.37 3.52
CA LYS A 216 19.51 -14.41 2.70
C LYS A 216 20.55 -14.95 1.73
N GLU A 217 20.84 -16.24 1.82
CA GLU A 217 21.71 -16.97 0.89
C GLU A 217 20.88 -17.88 -0.04
N ALA A 218 21.56 -18.71 -0.82
CA ALA A 218 20.88 -19.59 -1.78
C ALA A 218 20.21 -20.80 -1.09
N ASP A 219 20.82 -21.31 -0.03
CA ASP A 219 20.44 -22.54 0.68
C ASP A 219 19.99 -22.31 2.12
N HIS A 220 20.34 -21.17 2.73
CA HIS A 220 19.97 -20.81 4.09
C HIS A 220 19.72 -19.30 4.25
N ALA A 221 19.08 -18.94 5.37
CA ALA A 221 18.92 -17.57 5.83
C ALA A 221 19.44 -17.43 7.27
N ILE A 222 19.95 -16.25 7.61
CA ILE A 222 20.28 -15.87 8.98
C ILE A 222 19.20 -14.92 9.47
N ILE A 223 18.52 -15.30 10.54
CA ILE A 223 17.50 -14.50 11.20
C ILE A 223 17.98 -14.13 12.61
N GLU A 224 17.65 -12.92 13.04
CA GLU A 224 17.94 -12.40 14.38
C GLU A 224 16.66 -12.31 15.18
N LEU A 225 16.66 -12.75 16.44
CA LEU A 225 15.54 -12.56 17.35
C LEU A 225 15.32 -11.05 17.59
N ALA A 226 14.11 -10.56 17.36
CA ALA A 226 13.78 -9.16 17.54
C ALA A 226 13.85 -8.77 19.03
N GLU A 227 14.35 -7.57 19.31
CA GLU A 227 14.30 -7.03 20.67
C GLU A 227 12.85 -6.65 21.06
N ASP A 228 12.50 -6.86 22.33
CA ASP A 228 11.18 -6.54 22.88
C ASP A 228 11.14 -5.14 23.51
N TYR A 229 10.68 -4.18 22.72
CA TYR A 229 10.46 -2.78 23.08
C TYR A 229 9.11 -2.53 23.78
N ARG A 230 8.32 -3.57 24.10
CA ARG A 230 7.05 -3.42 24.85
C ARG A 230 7.31 -3.26 26.35
N THR A 231 8.50 -3.65 26.80
CA THR A 231 8.86 -3.62 28.22
C THR A 231 9.32 -2.23 28.67
N ALA A 232 9.10 -1.94 29.97
CA ALA A 232 9.53 -0.69 30.59
C ALA A 232 11.03 -0.41 30.47
N LYS A 233 11.84 -1.46 30.58
CA LYS A 233 13.30 -1.38 30.61
C LYS A 233 13.89 -1.08 29.23
N ARG A 234 13.14 -1.36 28.17
CA ARG A 234 13.53 -1.14 26.78
C ARG A 234 12.75 0.02 26.15
N ALA A 235 12.09 0.85 26.96
CA ALA A 235 11.44 2.05 26.44
C ALA A 235 12.47 2.98 25.80
N VAL A 236 12.13 3.56 24.65
CA VAL A 236 12.99 4.44 23.86
C VAL A 236 12.44 5.84 24.06
N TRP A 237 13.19 6.71 24.76
CA TRP A 237 12.72 8.05 25.10
C TRP A 237 11.32 8.04 25.75
N GLY A 238 11.13 7.14 26.71
CA GLY A 238 9.85 6.96 27.41
C GLY A 238 8.76 6.23 26.62
N ILE A 239 8.95 5.96 25.33
CA ILE A 239 7.98 5.29 24.46
C ILE A 239 8.20 3.78 24.45
N ARG A 240 7.12 3.02 24.60
CA ARG A 240 7.10 1.56 24.47
C ARG A 240 6.28 1.17 23.24
N ALA A 241 6.68 0.09 22.58
CA ALA A 241 5.85 -0.54 21.57
C ALA A 241 4.55 -1.05 22.22
N ARG A 242 3.42 -0.81 21.55
CA ARG A 242 2.10 -1.27 22.02
C ARG A 242 1.64 -2.59 21.39
N ASN A 243 2.23 -2.94 20.25
CA ASN A 243 1.93 -4.14 19.49
C ASN A 243 3.17 -4.61 18.73
N ARG A 244 3.03 -5.68 17.96
CA ARG A 244 4.09 -6.29 17.16
C ARG A 244 4.63 -5.33 16.09
N GLU A 245 3.75 -4.63 15.41
CA GLU A 245 4.11 -3.74 14.31
C GLU A 245 4.96 -2.57 14.81
N GLN A 246 4.63 -1.98 15.97
CA GLN A 246 5.45 -0.97 16.61
C GLN A 246 6.77 -1.53 17.17
N ASN A 247 6.78 -2.79 17.60
CA ASN A 247 7.99 -3.46 18.07
C ASN A 247 8.99 -3.61 16.90
N PHE A 248 8.53 -4.13 15.77
CA PHE A 248 9.35 -4.21 14.56
C PHE A 248 9.78 -2.83 14.06
N ALA A 249 8.89 -1.83 14.09
CA ALA A 249 9.25 -0.46 13.71
C ALA A 249 10.42 0.07 14.55
N LEU A 250 10.42 -0.14 15.87
CA LEU A 250 11.52 0.28 16.74
C LEU A 250 12.81 -0.49 16.47
N ASN A 251 12.74 -1.81 16.27
CA ASN A 251 13.90 -2.60 15.87
C ASN A 251 14.53 -2.06 14.58
N MET A 252 13.71 -1.75 13.56
CA MET A 252 14.20 -1.22 12.29
C MET A 252 14.76 0.20 12.41
N LEU A 253 14.09 1.07 13.17
CA LEU A 253 14.50 2.48 13.31
C LEU A 253 15.78 2.64 14.14
N LEU A 254 16.05 1.73 15.07
CA LEU A 254 17.20 1.80 15.98
C LEU A 254 18.43 1.04 15.47
N ASP A 255 18.30 0.38 14.32
CA ASP A 255 19.36 -0.38 13.68
C ASP A 255 20.15 0.50 12.71
N PRO A 256 21.41 0.85 13.02
CA PRO A 256 22.23 1.70 12.17
C PRO A 256 22.67 1.04 10.86
N GLU A 257 22.51 -0.29 10.72
CA GLU A 257 22.81 -1.00 9.47
C GLU A 257 21.69 -0.84 8.42
N ILE A 258 20.55 -0.22 8.80
CA ILE A 258 19.42 0.03 7.89
C ILE A 258 19.40 1.50 7.49
N ASP A 259 19.90 1.79 6.28
CA ASP A 259 19.99 3.16 5.76
C ASP A 259 18.64 3.85 5.56
N PHE A 260 17.58 3.08 5.29
CA PHE A 260 16.28 3.61 4.92
C PHE A 260 15.12 2.76 5.43
N VAL A 261 14.26 3.36 6.24
CA VAL A 261 13.06 2.73 6.81
C VAL A 261 11.82 3.44 6.30
N THR A 262 10.89 2.70 5.70
CA THR A 262 9.56 3.21 5.33
C THR A 262 8.52 2.65 6.30
N LEU A 263 7.79 3.54 6.97
CA LEU A 263 6.69 3.16 7.87
C LEU A 263 5.34 3.53 7.25
N LEU A 264 4.51 2.51 7.05
CA LEU A 264 3.13 2.64 6.59
C LEU A 264 2.17 2.29 7.72
N GLY A 265 0.97 2.85 7.68
CA GLY A 265 -0.08 2.56 8.66
C GLY A 265 -1.05 3.71 8.83
N SER A 266 -2.21 3.43 9.41
CA SER A 266 -3.29 4.39 9.60
C SER A 266 -2.88 5.66 10.37
N ALA A 267 -3.65 6.73 10.24
CA ALA A 267 -3.45 7.93 11.04
C ALA A 267 -3.51 7.58 12.54
N GLY A 268 -2.62 8.17 13.35
CA GLY A 268 -2.58 7.94 14.80
C GLY A 268 -1.83 6.68 15.26
N THR A 269 -1.26 5.86 14.38
CA THR A 269 -0.52 4.63 14.77
C THR A 269 0.87 4.86 15.36
N GLY A 270 1.28 6.13 15.57
CA GLY A 270 2.53 6.47 16.24
C GLY A 270 3.79 6.50 15.36
N LYS A 271 3.66 6.41 14.02
CA LYS A 271 4.81 6.43 13.08
C LYS A 271 5.80 7.56 13.38
N THR A 272 5.33 8.80 13.35
CA THR A 272 6.15 9.98 13.61
C THR A 272 6.74 9.99 15.02
N LEU A 273 5.95 9.60 16.03
CA LEU A 273 6.39 9.55 17.43
C LEU A 273 7.55 8.55 17.61
N LEU A 274 7.42 7.34 17.06
CA LEU A 274 8.46 6.31 17.14
C LEU A 274 9.73 6.72 16.39
N THR A 275 9.58 7.32 15.20
CA THR A 275 10.71 7.85 14.44
C THR A 275 11.48 8.94 15.21
N LEU A 276 10.76 9.85 15.87
CA LEU A 276 11.39 10.89 16.69
C LEU A 276 12.08 10.31 17.92
N ALA A 277 11.42 9.40 18.64
CA ALA A 277 12.02 8.72 19.78
C ALA A 277 13.32 8.00 19.39
N ALA A 278 13.31 7.26 18.28
CA ALA A 278 14.49 6.57 17.77
C ALA A 278 15.58 7.53 17.29
N GLY A 279 15.21 8.64 16.63
CA GLY A 279 16.14 9.67 16.19
C GLY A 279 16.82 10.37 17.37
N LEU A 280 16.06 10.78 18.38
CA LEU A 280 16.57 11.40 19.61
C LEU A 280 17.49 10.43 20.36
N ALA A 281 17.10 9.16 20.51
CA ALA A 281 17.95 8.15 21.13
C ALA A 281 19.30 8.00 20.42
N GLN A 282 19.31 8.02 19.08
CA GLN A 282 20.54 7.85 18.31
C GLN A 282 21.41 9.10 18.28
N VAL A 283 20.82 10.30 18.37
CA VAL A 283 21.57 11.57 18.39
C VAL A 283 22.05 11.92 19.79
N LEU A 284 21.16 11.90 20.79
CA LEU A 284 21.44 12.41 22.15
C LEU A 284 22.02 11.34 23.06
N ASP A 285 21.47 10.12 23.06
CA ASP A 285 21.93 9.08 23.98
C ASP A 285 23.14 8.34 23.42
N LYS A 286 23.04 7.86 22.17
CA LYS A 286 24.09 7.05 21.53
C LYS A 286 25.16 7.86 20.81
N ASN A 287 24.92 9.15 20.53
CA ASN A 287 25.84 10.02 19.78
C ASN A 287 26.29 9.42 18.41
N LEU A 288 25.42 8.66 17.75
CA LEU A 288 25.69 8.04 16.45
C LEU A 288 25.56 9.05 15.30
N TYR A 289 24.65 10.00 15.42
CA TYR A 289 24.40 11.05 14.44
C TYR A 289 24.51 12.44 15.08
N LYS A 290 24.80 13.44 14.25
CA LYS A 290 25.02 14.82 14.71
C LYS A 290 23.74 15.64 14.85
N GLU A 291 22.76 15.40 13.97
CA GLU A 291 21.55 16.21 13.87
C GLU A 291 20.39 15.40 13.29
N ILE A 292 19.17 15.82 13.61
CA ILE A 292 17.93 15.28 13.04
C ILE A 292 17.39 16.29 12.03
N ILE A 293 17.28 15.88 10.77
CA ILE A 293 16.68 16.70 9.71
C ILE A 293 15.27 16.17 9.43
N MET A 294 14.28 17.03 9.62
CA MET A 294 12.90 16.71 9.27
C MET A 294 12.47 17.49 8.03
N THR A 295 11.86 16.80 7.08
CA THR A 295 11.24 17.42 5.91
C THR A 295 9.74 17.12 5.91
N ARG A 296 8.94 18.13 5.52
CA ARG A 296 7.49 17.99 5.36
C ARG A 296 7.09 18.67 4.06
N VAL A 297 6.27 17.98 3.27
CA VAL A 297 5.67 18.58 2.07
C VAL A 297 4.63 19.60 2.51
N THR A 298 4.82 20.86 2.12
CA THR A 298 3.85 21.93 2.30
C THR A 298 2.79 21.81 1.21
N VAL A 299 1.58 21.38 1.58
CA VAL A 299 0.44 21.34 0.66
C VAL A 299 -0.50 22.51 1.02
N PRO A 300 -0.36 23.68 0.40
CA PRO A 300 -1.15 24.84 0.81
C PRO A 300 -2.64 24.56 0.67
N VAL A 301 -3.41 24.80 1.74
CA VAL A 301 -4.87 24.81 1.71
C VAL A 301 -5.30 26.26 1.49
N GLY A 302 -5.25 26.72 0.24
CA GLY A 302 -5.55 28.11 -0.13
C GLY A 302 -4.40 28.81 -0.85
N GLU A 303 -4.11 30.06 -0.49
CA GLU A 303 -3.01 30.83 -1.08
C GLU A 303 -1.63 30.26 -0.69
N ASP A 304 -0.67 30.44 -1.59
CA ASP A 304 0.71 29.97 -1.40
C ASP A 304 1.34 30.63 -0.16
N ILE A 305 2.22 29.92 0.55
CA ILE A 305 2.78 30.34 1.86
C ILE A 305 3.41 31.75 1.79
N GLY A 306 3.91 32.14 0.60
CA GLY A 306 4.42 33.48 0.34
C GLY A 306 3.47 34.63 0.67
N PHE A 307 2.15 34.43 0.61
CA PHE A 307 1.13 35.48 0.77
C PHE A 307 0.60 35.64 2.21
N LEU A 308 0.84 34.69 3.11
CA LEU A 308 0.42 34.82 4.51
C LEU A 308 1.22 35.95 5.20
N PRO A 309 0.58 36.84 5.98
CA PRO A 309 1.30 37.82 6.79
C PRO A 309 2.04 37.14 7.96
N GLY A 310 3.23 37.63 8.31
CA GLY A 310 4.05 37.08 9.41
C GLY A 310 5.47 36.68 8.99
N THR A 311 6.27 36.23 9.97
CA THR A 311 7.62 35.67 9.72
C THR A 311 7.53 34.30 9.05
N GLU A 312 8.63 33.82 8.47
CA GLU A 312 8.68 32.46 7.89
C GLU A 312 8.27 31.39 8.92
N GLU A 313 8.72 31.55 10.16
CA GLU A 313 8.40 30.65 11.28
C GLU A 313 6.89 30.66 11.60
N GLU A 314 6.28 31.84 11.74
CA GLU A 314 4.83 31.98 12.00
C GLU A 314 3.96 31.32 10.91
N LYS A 315 4.42 31.37 9.66
CA LYS A 315 3.75 30.73 8.52
C LYS A 315 3.88 29.21 8.54
N MET A 316 4.97 28.68 9.08
CA MET A 316 5.23 27.25 9.19
C MET A 316 4.63 26.63 10.46
N THR A 317 4.30 27.43 11.48
CA THR A 317 3.72 26.96 12.76
C THR A 317 2.56 25.96 12.61
N PRO A 318 1.54 26.17 11.74
CA PRO A 318 0.45 25.20 11.57
C PRO A 318 0.93 23.83 11.08
N TRP A 319 2.03 23.80 10.32
CA TRP A 319 2.65 22.60 9.78
C TRP A 319 3.61 21.93 10.76
N MET A 320 3.97 22.60 11.86
CA MET A 320 4.88 22.08 12.87
C MET A 320 4.18 21.65 14.17
N GLY A 321 2.92 22.04 14.39
CA GLY A 321 2.18 21.75 15.64
C GLY A 321 2.23 20.27 16.06
N ALA A 322 1.81 19.36 15.17
CA ALA A 322 1.84 17.91 15.46
C ALA A 322 3.26 17.37 15.75
N LEU A 323 4.31 18.02 15.24
CA LEU A 323 5.68 17.66 15.59
C LEU A 323 6.01 18.13 17.01
N MET A 324 5.73 19.40 17.30
CA MET A 324 6.00 20.00 18.61
C MET A 324 5.25 19.24 19.72
N ASP A 325 4.02 18.81 19.47
CA ASP A 325 3.26 17.97 20.40
C ASP A 325 3.98 16.64 20.69
N ASN A 326 4.54 15.99 19.66
CA ASN A 326 5.31 14.75 19.85
C ASN A 326 6.60 15.00 20.64
N LEU A 327 7.32 16.10 20.35
CA LEU A 327 8.52 16.48 21.10
C LEU A 327 8.18 16.80 22.55
N GLU A 328 7.05 17.46 22.82
CA GLU A 328 6.58 17.73 24.17
C GLU A 328 6.30 16.42 24.93
N VAL A 329 5.64 15.44 24.32
CA VAL A 329 5.42 14.11 24.92
C VAL A 329 6.74 13.40 25.27
N LEU A 330 7.73 13.49 24.38
CA LEU A 330 9.05 12.87 24.54
C LEU A 330 9.92 13.59 25.59
N THR A 331 9.74 14.90 25.77
CA THR A 331 10.49 15.70 26.76
C THR A 331 9.82 15.69 28.13
N GLN A 332 8.50 15.60 28.21
CA GLN A 332 7.77 15.47 29.48
C GLN A 332 8.07 14.15 30.21
N THR A 333 8.56 13.13 29.49
CA THR A 333 9.01 11.88 30.09
C THR A 333 10.38 12.00 30.78
N GLU A 334 11.19 13.02 30.43
CA GLU A 334 12.41 13.41 31.14
C GLU A 334 12.13 14.45 32.25
N GLY A 335 11.20 14.14 33.15
CA GLY A 335 11.03 14.88 34.40
C GLY A 335 12.24 14.68 35.34
N GLY A 336 13.37 15.34 35.04
CA GLY A 336 14.59 15.27 35.82
C GLY A 336 15.75 16.06 35.24
N ASP A 337 15.75 17.37 35.49
CA ASP A 337 16.95 18.24 35.54
C ASP A 337 17.54 18.76 34.22
N TRP A 338 16.80 19.66 33.55
CA TRP A 338 17.39 20.65 32.61
C TRP A 338 17.09 22.08 33.08
N GLY A 339 17.57 22.39 34.29
CA GLY A 339 17.38 23.70 34.89
C GLY A 339 18.40 24.04 35.96
N ARG A 340 19.70 24.04 35.62
CA ARG A 340 20.72 24.88 36.27
C ARG A 340 21.81 25.34 35.31
#